data_AF-A0A7Y2NEI7-F1
#
_entry.id   AF-A0A7Y2NEI7-F1
#
_cell.length_a   1.000
_cell.length_b   1.000
_cell.length_c   1.000
_cell.angle_alpha   90.00
_cell.angle_beta   90.00
_cell.angle_gamma   90.00
#
_symmetry.space_group_name_H-M   'P 1'
#
loop_
_entity.id
_entity.type
_entity.pdbx_description
1 polymer ?
#
loop_
_entity_poly.entity_id
_entity_poly.type
_entity_poly.pdbx_seq_one_letter_code
_entity_poly.pdbx_strand_id
1 'polypeptide(L)' 'MEGNDPRVFSFRRVDDSGEVLVVANLSADTVTIDVAHPTTDLITAEPVGSELEPYRFVWARRP' A
#
# COMPACT_ATOMS: atom_id res chain seq x y z
N MET A 1 12.43 -13.48 5.40
CA MET A 1 10.98 -13.48 5.71
C MET A 1 10.69 -12.12 6.30
N GLU A 2 10.29 -11.16 5.46
CA GLU A 2 9.85 -9.85 5.95
C GLU A 2 8.58 -10.05 6.76
N GLY A 3 8.61 -9.59 8.00
CA GLY A 3 7.53 -9.75 8.96
C GLY A 3 6.34 -8.94 8.49
N ASN A 4 5.21 -9.61 8.30
CA ASN A 4 3.93 -8.97 8.07
C ASN A 4 3.59 -8.13 9.31
N ASP A 5 3.64 -6.79 9.22
CA ASP A 5 3.23 -5.92 10.34
C ASP A 5 1.74 -6.19 10.61
N PRO A 6 1.34 -6.66 11.81
CA PRO A 6 -0.05 -7.03 12.09
C PRO A 6 -1.01 -5.82 12.05
N ARG A 7 -0.49 -4.60 12.04
CA ARG A 7 -1.26 -3.36 11.88
C ARG A 7 -1.56 -3.06 10.41
N VAL A 8 -0.94 -3.77 9.47
CA VAL A 8 -1.10 -3.53 8.05
C VAL A 8 -1.94 -4.64 7.43
N PHE A 9 -3.04 -4.25 6.79
CA PHE A 9 -3.71 -5.10 5.83
C PHE A 9 -3.11 -4.85 4.45
N SER A 10 -2.81 -5.93 3.73
CA SER A 10 -2.43 -5.84 2.32
C SER A 10 -3.17 -6.89 1.49
N PHE A 11 -3.60 -6.47 0.30
CA PHE A 11 -4.18 -7.32 -0.72
C PHE A 11 -3.54 -7.02 -2.05
N ARG A 12 -3.16 -8.06 -2.79
CA ARG A 12 -2.52 -7.98 -4.10
C ARG A 12 -3.30 -8.81 -5.10
N ARG A 13 -3.57 -8.23 -6.27
CA ARG A 13 -4.16 -8.91 -7.42
C ARG A 13 -3.37 -8.55 -8.67
N VAL A 14 -3.10 -9.55 -9.52
CA VAL A 14 -2.43 -9.35 -10.80
C VAL A 14 -3.40 -9.76 -11.91
N ASP A 15 -3.49 -8.95 -12.96
CA ASP A 15 -4.21 -9.25 -14.19
C ASP A 15 -3.40 -8.85 -15.44
N ASP A 16 -3.95 -9.06 -16.63
CA ASP A 16 -3.28 -8.78 -17.91
C ASP A 16 -2.92 -7.31 -18.12
N SER A 17 -3.46 -6.43 -17.28
CA SER A 17 -3.29 -4.98 -17.34
C SER A 17 -2.48 -4.42 -16.16
N GLY A 18 -1.80 -5.30 -15.42
CA GLY A 18 -0.86 -4.95 -14.36
C GLY A 18 -1.25 -5.51 -12.99
N GLU A 19 -0.66 -4.94 -11.94
CA GLU A 19 -0.92 -5.32 -10.56
C GLU A 19 -1.73 -4.24 -9.83
N VAL A 20 -2.80 -4.67 -9.18
CA VAL A 20 -3.53 -3.87 -8.20
C VAL A 20 -3.06 -4.24 -6.79
N LEU A 21 -2.71 -3.22 -6.03
CA LEU A 21 -2.33 -3.32 -4.64
C LEU A 21 -3.29 -2.48 -3.79
N VAL A 22 -3.77 -3.08 -2.70
CA VAL A 22 -4.52 -2.38 -1.66
C VAL A 22 -3.75 -2.53 -0.35
N VAL A 23 -3.45 -1.42 0.31
CA VAL A 23 -2.75 -1.40 1.60
C VAL A 23 -3.50 -0.49 2.56
N ALA A 24 -3.69 -0.93 3.80
CA ALA A 24 -4.34 -0.14 4.83
C ALA A 24 -3.59 -0.24 6.15
N ASN A 25 -3.34 0.90 6.79
CA ASN A 25 -2.93 0.95 8.18
C ASN A 25 -4.18 0.83 9.05
N LEU A 26 -4.22 -0.15 9.93
CA LEU A 26 -5.35 -0.42 10.83
C LEU A 26 -5.10 0.13 12.24
N SER A 27 -4.06 0.93 12.43
CA SER A 27 -3.63 1.46 13.72
C SER A 27 -3.58 2.99 13.76
N ALA A 28 -3.45 3.52 14.98
CA ALA A 28 -3.29 4.95 15.24
C ALA A 28 -1.84 5.45 15.06
N ASP A 29 -0.89 4.56 14.77
CA ASP A 29 0.52 4.89 14.60
C ASP A 29 0.90 4.92 13.13
N THR A 30 1.86 5.75 12.74
CA THR A 30 2.48 5.63 11.41
C THR A 30 3.24 4.31 11.30
N VAL A 31 3.05 3.61 10.18
CA VAL A 31 3.72 2.34 9.91
C VAL A 31 4.59 2.44 8.66
N THR A 32 5.74 1.78 8.69
CA THR A 32 6.60 1.67 7.52
C THR A 32 6.14 0.49 6.68
N ILE A 33 5.93 0.71 5.39
CA ILE A 33 5.56 -0.32 4.42
C ILE A 33 6.65 -0.46 3.37
N ASP A 34 6.85 -1.68 2.88
CA ASP A 34 7.71 -1.88 1.71
C ASP A 34 6.93 -1.55 0.43
N VAL A 35 7.34 -0.47 -0.23
CA VAL A 35 6.81 -0.09 -1.53
C VAL A 35 7.92 -0.30 -2.55
N ALA A 36 8.14 -1.57 -2.91
CA ALA A 36 9.23 -2.00 -3.78
C ALA A 36 9.28 -1.31 -5.17
N HIS A 37 8.24 -0.58 -5.59
CA HIS A 37 8.16 0.11 -6.87
C HIS A 37 7.36 1.42 -6.77
N PRO A 38 7.66 2.45 -7.58
CA PRO A 38 6.86 3.68 -7.61
C PRO A 38 5.41 3.33 -7.93
N THR A 39 4.52 3.53 -6.95
CA THR A 39 3.11 3.22 -7.09
C THR A 39 2.30 4.49 -6.86
N THR A 40 1.37 4.81 -7.75
CA THR A 40 0.45 5.94 -7.60
C THR A 40 -0.80 5.47 -6.90
N ASP A 41 -1.23 6.20 -5.88
CA ASP A 41 -2.52 6.00 -5.24
C ASP A 41 -3.62 6.51 -6.18
N LEU A 42 -4.50 5.61 -6.60
CA LEU A 42 -5.61 5.90 -7.51
C LEU A 42 -6.69 6.76 -6.87
N ILE A 43 -6.71 6.89 -5.54
CA ILE A 43 -7.68 7.72 -4.83
C ILE A 43 -7.25 9.18 -4.83
N THR A 44 -5.98 9.42 -4.52
CA THR A 44 -5.43 10.77 -4.33
C THR A 44 -4.64 11.28 -5.54
N ALA A 45 -4.30 10.40 -6.48
CA ALA A 45 -3.36 10.63 -7.58
C ALA A 45 -1.92 10.98 -7.13
N GLU A 46 -1.60 10.76 -5.85
CA GLU A 46 -0.29 11.05 -5.28
C GLU A 46 0.61 9.80 -5.27
N PRO A 47 1.95 9.96 -5.26
CA PRO A 47 2.88 8.86 -5.04
C PRO A 47 2.67 8.23 -3.65
N VAL A 48 2.72 6.89 -3.60
CA VAL A 48 2.72 6.15 -2.34
C VAL A 48 4.17 6.08 -1.82
N GLY A 49 4.40 6.66 -0.65
CA GLY A 49 5.68 6.60 0.05
C GLY A 49 5.83 5.34 0.91
N SER A 50 6.99 5.17 1.53
CA SER A 50 7.31 4.07 2.45
C SER A 50 6.65 4.19 3.83
N GLU A 51 5.94 5.29 4.09
CA GLU A 51 5.21 5.53 5.34
C GLU A 51 3.72 5.61 5.07
N LEU A 52 2.96 4.92 5.91
CA LEU A 52 1.51 4.91 5.87
C LEU A 52 0.98 5.52 7.17
N GLU A 53 0.41 6.71 7.04
CA GLU A 53 -0.18 7.48 8.14
C GLU A 53 -1.28 6.68 8.89
N PRO A 54 -1.62 7.08 10.13
CA PRO A 54 -2.69 6.45 10.90
C PRO A 54 -3.98 6.30 10.09
N TYR A 55 -4.52 5.09 10.07
CA TYR A 55 -5.76 4.75 9.34
C TYR A 55 -5.77 5.04 7.84
N ARG A 56 -4.60 5.29 7.23
CA ARG A 56 -4.52 5.58 5.80
C ARG A 56 -4.77 4.33 4.99
N PHE A 57 -5.58 4.50 3.96
CA PHE A 57 -5.89 3.49 2.94
C PHE A 57 -5.30 3.93 1.61
N VAL A 58 -4.68 2.99 0.91
CA VAL A 58 -4.07 3.19 -0.41
C VAL A 58 -4.63 2.15 -1.35
N TRP A 59 -5.15 2.61 -2.49
CA TRP A 59 -5.46 1.74 -3.62
C TRP A 59 -4.58 2.13 -4.78
N ALA A 60 -3.59 1.31 -5.08
CA ALA A 60 -2.57 1.63 -6.04
C ALA A 60 -2.57 0.62 -7.19
N ARG A 61 -2.10 1.07 -8.36
CA ARG A 61 -1.91 0.21 -9.52
C ARG A 61 -0.52 0.36 -10.08
N ARG A 62 0.09 -0.78 -10.38
CA ARG A 62 1.38 -0.92 -11.04
C ARG A 62 1.10 -1.37 -12.47
N PRO A 63 1.63 -0.66 -13.49
CA PRO A 63 1.61 -1.16 -14.86
C PRO A 63 2.43 -2.44 -15.01
#